data_AF-A0A2D8PVI4-F1
#
_entry.id   AF-A0A2D8PVI4-F1
#
_cell.length_a   1.000
_cell.length_b   1.000
_cell.length_c   1.000
_cell.angle_alpha   90.00
_cell.angle_beta   90.00
_cell.angle_gamma   90.00
#
_symmetry.space_group_name_H-M   'P 1'
#
loop_
_entity.id
_entity.type
_entity.pdbx_description
1 polymer ?
#
loop_
_entity_poly.entity_id
_entity_poly.type
_entity_poly.pdbx_seq_one_letter_code
_entity_poly.pdbx_strand_id
1 'polypeptide(L)'
;MNFTGACVYDEDDEKWEAEIELLVQIAVERGPASKDGKIDFWYFAAIPEFQSQAQGKSIFSVAGQFEGNLTRLLYQDELSMRIPVAKPTDGQGLEIVLGFQLSPEELTYNRESKGR
;
A
#
# COMPACT_ATOMS: atom_id res chain seq x y z
N MET A 1 10.02 1.85 0.54
CA MET A 1 8.67 2.34 0.85
C MET A 1 8.72 2.91 2.25
N ASN A 2 8.18 4.11 2.42
CA ASN A 2 8.05 4.78 3.72
C ASN A 2 6.58 5.15 3.92
N PHE A 3 6.16 5.34 5.16
CA PHE A 3 4.80 5.77 5.46
C PHE A 3 4.75 6.67 6.69
N THR A 4 3.72 7.49 6.76
CA THR A 4 3.32 8.21 7.98
C THR A 4 1.81 8.09 8.11
N GLY A 5 1.31 7.94 9.34
CA GLY A 5 -0.11 7.72 9.57
C GLY A 5 -0.67 8.53 10.71
N ALA A 6 -1.96 8.83 10.62
CA ALA A 6 -2.78 9.34 11.70
C ALA A 6 -4.03 8.47 11.83
N CYS A 7 -4.53 8.34 13.06
CA CYS A 7 -5.76 7.62 13.35
C CYS A 7 -6.62 8.49 14.25
N VAL A 8 -7.87 8.68 13.87
CA VAL A 8 -8.89 9.39 14.63
C VAL A 8 -10.06 8.44 14.82
N TYR A 9 -10.70 8.52 15.99
CA TYR A 9 -11.91 7.76 16.28
C TYR A 9 -13.10 8.70 16.22
N ASP A 10 -14.11 8.30 15.49
CA ASP A 10 -15.40 8.98 15.41
C ASP A 10 -16.52 8.08 15.94
N GLU A 11 -17.57 8.69 16.47
CA GLU A 11 -18.76 8.01 16.99
C GLU A 11 -19.99 8.53 16.24
N ASP A 12 -20.68 7.63 15.54
CA ASP A 12 -21.93 7.91 14.84
C ASP A 12 -23.00 6.89 15.23
N ASP A 13 -24.15 7.35 15.73
CA ASP A 13 -25.28 6.51 16.18
C ASP A 13 -24.86 5.30 17.06
N GLU A 14 -24.07 5.53 18.12
CA GLU A 14 -23.52 4.51 19.05
C GLU A 14 -22.57 3.48 18.39
N LYS A 15 -22.09 3.75 17.18
CA LYS A 15 -21.07 2.95 16.49
C LYS A 15 -19.77 3.72 16.41
N TRP A 16 -18.67 3.04 16.68
CA TRP A 16 -17.35 3.62 16.57
C TRP A 16 -16.73 3.32 15.22
N GLU A 17 -16.09 4.31 14.61
CA GLU A 17 -15.28 4.18 13.42
C GLU A 17 -13.86 4.67 13.70
N ALA A 18 -12.87 3.92 13.22
CA ALA A 18 -11.50 4.39 13.14
C ALA A 18 -11.26 4.94 11.73
N GLU A 19 -11.01 6.24 11.62
CA GLU A 19 -10.57 6.89 10.39
C GLU A 19 -9.05 6.94 10.38
N ILE A 20 -8.46 6.28 9.39
CA ILE A 20 -7.03 6.12 9.25
C ILE A 20 -6.59 6.86 7.99
N GLU A 21 -5.71 7.83 8.19
CA GLU A 21 -5.04 8.55 7.11
C GLU A 21 -3.61 8.03 7.00
N LEU A 22 -3.20 7.61 5.80
CA LEU A 22 -1.84 7.18 5.50
C LEU A 22 -1.27 7.98 4.36
N LEU A 23 -0.09 8.57 4.59
CA LEU A 23 0.77 9.08 3.56
C LEU A 23 1.79 8.00 3.19
N VAL A 24 1.69 7.43 1.99
CA VAL A 24 2.60 6.39 1.48
C VAL A 24 3.58 7.02 0.50
N GLN A 25 4.88 6.75 0.70
CA GLN A 25 5.94 7.22 -0.18
C GLN A 25 6.74 6.05 -0.74
N ILE A 26 6.84 5.99 -2.07
CA ILE A 26 7.55 4.95 -2.80
C ILE A 26 8.65 5.60 -3.64
N ALA A 27 9.89 5.45 -3.18
CA ALA A 27 11.05 5.79 -3.98
C ALA A 27 11.29 4.69 -5.02
N VAL A 28 11.36 5.09 -6.29
CA VAL A 28 11.61 4.22 -7.43
C VAL A 28 12.94 4.61 -8.06
N GLU A 29 13.82 3.64 -8.23
CA GLU A 29 15.13 3.83 -8.88
C GLU A 29 15.18 3.08 -10.20
N ARG A 30 15.71 3.73 -11.23
CA ARG A 30 15.88 3.14 -12.56
C ARG A 30 17.05 2.15 -12.54
N GLY A 31 16.73 0.86 -12.65
CA GLY A 31 17.72 -0.21 -12.78
C GLY A 31 18.28 -0.34 -14.21
N PRO A 32 19.45 -0.98 -14.40
CA PRO A 32 20.07 -1.18 -15.72
C PRO A 32 19.22 -1.96 -16.72
N ALA A 33 18.30 -2.80 -16.23
CA ALA A 33 17.39 -3.57 -17.07
C ALA A 33 16.20 -2.75 -17.61
N SER A 34 15.94 -1.55 -17.06
CA SER A 34 14.85 -0.67 -17.49
C SER A 34 15.26 0.15 -18.72
N LYS A 35 15.06 -0.44 -19.90
CA LYS A 35 15.45 0.14 -21.19
C LYS A 35 14.56 1.32 -21.59
N ASP A 36 13.26 1.21 -21.38
CA ASP A 36 12.25 2.20 -21.76
C ASP A 36 11.93 3.22 -20.66
N GLY A 37 12.46 3.00 -19.45
CA GLY A 37 12.26 3.90 -18.31
C GLY A 37 10.82 3.95 -17.84
N LYS A 38 9.99 2.96 -18.18
CA LYS A 38 8.60 2.90 -17.72
C LYS A 38 8.53 2.37 -16.29
N ILE A 39 7.59 2.93 -15.54
CA ILE A 39 7.17 2.46 -14.23
C ILE A 39 5.74 1.98 -14.39
N ASP A 40 5.52 0.72 -14.05
CA ASP A 40 4.19 0.12 -13.97
C ASP A 40 4.25 -1.00 -12.94
N PHE A 41 3.69 -0.73 -11.76
CA PHE A 41 3.57 -1.74 -10.71
C PHE A 41 2.38 -1.42 -9.82
N TRP A 42 1.92 -2.41 -9.08
CA TRP A 42 0.83 -2.26 -8.12
C TRP A 42 1.32 -2.45 -6.70
N TYR A 43 0.69 -1.74 -5.76
CA TYR A 43 0.88 -1.97 -4.34
C TYR A 43 -0.49 -2.09 -3.66
N PHE A 44 -0.51 -2.57 -2.42
CA PHE A 44 -1.73 -2.70 -1.65
C PHE A 44 -1.54 -2.20 -0.22
N ALA A 45 -2.65 -1.78 0.36
CA ALA A 45 -2.84 -1.64 1.80
C ALA A 45 -3.87 -2.68 2.24
N ALA A 46 -3.55 -3.47 3.26
CA ALA A 46 -4.44 -4.50 3.77
C ALA A 46 -4.52 -4.46 5.28
N ILE A 47 -5.69 -4.77 5.82
CA ILE A 47 -5.93 -4.97 7.24
C ILE A 47 -6.22 -6.47 7.41
N PRO A 48 -5.26 -7.28 7.91
CA PRO A 48 -5.38 -8.74 7.92
C PRO A 48 -6.63 -9.24 8.64
N GLU A 49 -7.06 -8.55 9.69
CA GLU A 49 -8.27 -8.87 10.44
C GLU A 49 -9.55 -8.84 9.56
N PHE A 50 -9.57 -7.97 8.55
CA PHE A 50 -10.69 -7.81 7.63
C PHE A 50 -10.45 -8.45 6.26
N GLN A 51 -9.44 -9.30 6.08
CA GLN A 51 -9.05 -9.86 4.78
C GLN A 51 -10.18 -10.59 4.01
N SER A 52 -11.19 -11.09 4.72
CA SER A 52 -12.36 -11.77 4.16
C SER A 52 -13.41 -10.79 3.61
N GLN A 53 -13.27 -9.50 3.93
CA GLN A 53 -14.12 -8.42 3.47
C GLN A 53 -13.44 -7.66 2.34
N ALA A 54 -14.20 -7.18 1.37
CA ALA A 54 -13.66 -6.40 0.25
C ALA A 54 -12.92 -5.13 0.73
N GLN A 55 -13.34 -4.57 1.87
CA GLN A 55 -12.76 -3.40 2.51
C GLN A 55 -11.42 -3.70 3.21
N GLY A 56 -11.11 -4.97 3.48
CA GLY A 56 -9.87 -5.36 4.17
C GLY A 56 -8.62 -5.31 3.31
N LYS A 57 -8.73 -5.05 1.99
CA LYS A 57 -7.59 -4.85 1.11
C LYS A 57 -7.92 -3.92 -0.05
N SER A 58 -7.12 -2.88 -0.21
CA SER A 58 -7.17 -1.96 -1.34
C SER A 58 -5.90 -2.09 -2.18
N ILE A 59 -6.04 -2.12 -3.50
CA ILE A 59 -4.94 -2.22 -4.48
C ILE A 59 -4.86 -0.92 -5.27
N PHE A 60 -3.65 -0.42 -5.46
CA PHE A 60 -3.36 0.86 -6.09
C PHE A 60 -2.34 0.66 -7.20
N SER A 61 -2.52 1.36 -8.31
CA SER A 61 -1.60 1.32 -9.46
C SER A 61 -0.66 2.50 -9.46
N VAL A 62 0.63 2.24 -9.64
CA VAL A 62 1.67 3.25 -9.85
C VAL A 62 2.14 3.16 -11.29
N ALA A 63 1.89 4.21 -12.05
CA ALA A 63 2.34 4.34 -13.43
C ALA A 63 3.15 5.62 -13.60
N GLY A 64 4.19 5.58 -14.43
CA GLY A 64 5.02 6.75 -14.70
C GLY A 64 6.13 6.47 -15.69
N GLN A 65 6.94 7.49 -15.95
CA GLN A 65 8.11 7.38 -16.81
C GLN A 65 9.25 8.23 -16.27
N PHE A 66 10.46 7.69 -16.32
CA PHE A 66 11.67 8.47 -16.08
C PHE A 66 11.90 9.42 -17.26
N GLU A 67 11.75 10.73 -17.01
CA GLU A 67 11.99 11.75 -18.03
C GLU A 67 13.47 12.16 -18.12
N GLY A 68 13.97 12.30 -19.34
CA GLY A 68 15.34 12.73 -19.62
C GLY A 68 16.39 11.87 -18.92
N ASN A 69 17.19 12.51 -18.07
CA ASN A 69 18.28 11.89 -17.31
C ASN A 69 17.89 11.52 -15.87
N LEU A 70 16.60 11.59 -15.51
CA LEU A 70 16.14 11.20 -14.18
C LEU A 70 16.33 9.70 -13.98
N THR A 71 16.93 9.35 -12.85
CA THR A 71 17.15 7.95 -12.42
C THR A 71 16.40 7.61 -11.15
N ARG A 72 15.74 8.59 -10.53
CA ARG A 72 14.98 8.46 -9.29
C ARG A 72 13.67 9.23 -9.39
N LEU A 73 12.60 8.62 -8.89
CA LEU A 73 11.29 9.23 -8.74
C LEU A 73 10.75 8.92 -7.35
N LEU A 74 9.98 9.85 -6.79
CA LEU A 74 9.27 9.66 -5.53
C LEU A 74 7.79 9.72 -5.83
N TYR A 75 7.11 8.58 -5.68
CA TYR A 75 5.65 8.51 -5.72
C TYR A 75 5.10 8.77 -4.32
N GLN A 76 4.04 9.55 -4.22
CA GLN A 76 3.35 9.85 -2.97
C GLN A 76 1.85 9.61 -3.17
N ASP A 77 1.24 8.92 -2.21
CA ASP A 77 -0.18 8.62 -2.20
C ASP A 77 -0.79 8.90 -0.83
N GLU A 78 -2.02 9.38 -0.82
CA GLU A 78 -2.80 9.71 0.36
C GLU A 78 -3.99 8.75 0.44
N LEU A 79 -3.98 7.88 1.45
CA LEU A 79 -5.00 6.86 1.66
C LEU A 79 -5.87 7.25 2.85
N SER A 80 -7.19 7.17 2.67
CA SER A 80 -8.16 7.24 3.76
C SER A 80 -8.91 5.93 3.86
N MET A 81 -8.98 5.36 5.06
CA MET A 81 -9.69 4.12 5.35
C MET A 81 -10.58 4.31 6.57
N ARG A 82 -11.79 3.75 6.50
CA ARG A 82 -12.73 3.75 7.63
C ARG A 82 -12.99 2.31 8.04
N ILE A 83 -12.75 2.05 9.31
CA ILE A 83 -12.85 0.71 9.88
C ILE A 83 -13.86 0.77 11.03
N PRO A 84 -14.99 0.03 10.94
CA PRO A 84 -15.89 -0.12 12.07
C PRO A 84 -15.16 -0.81 13.22
N VAL A 85 -15.20 -0.20 14.41
CA VAL A 85 -14.64 -0.76 15.65
C VAL A 85 -15.73 -0.81 16.72
N ALA A 86 -15.64 -1.75 17.66
CA ALA A 86 -16.63 -1.83 18.74
C ALA A 86 -16.42 -0.75 19.80
N LYS A 87 -15.16 -0.33 19.98
CA LYS A 87 -14.73 0.77 20.86
C LYS A 87 -13.37 1.30 20.39
N PRO A 88 -12.99 2.55 20.72
CA PRO A 88 -11.74 3.16 20.25
C PRO A 88 -10.47 2.35 20.57
N THR A 89 -10.44 1.67 21.72
CA THR A 89 -9.29 0.86 22.12
C THR A 89 -9.00 -0.30 21.19
N ASP A 90 -10.01 -0.80 20.47
CA ASP A 90 -9.84 -1.95 19.57
C ASP A 90 -9.07 -1.55 18.31
N GLY A 91 -9.18 -0.28 17.89
CA GLY A 91 -8.43 0.21 16.74
C GLY A 91 -6.92 0.32 16.96
N GLN A 92 -6.45 0.38 18.22
CA GLN A 92 -5.01 0.43 18.53
C GLN A 92 -4.28 -0.88 18.20
N GLY A 93 -5.02 -2.00 18.11
CA GLY A 93 -4.48 -3.31 17.76
C GLY A 93 -4.50 -3.60 16.25
N LEU A 94 -5.04 -2.70 15.43
CA LEU A 94 -5.18 -2.93 14.00
C LEU A 94 -3.83 -2.87 13.30
N GLU A 95 -3.45 -3.98 12.70
CA GLU A 95 -2.28 -4.07 11.84
C GLU A 95 -2.63 -3.65 10.41
N ILE A 96 -1.85 -2.73 9.85
CA ILE A 96 -1.95 -2.37 8.43
C ILE A 96 -0.69 -2.84 7.73
N VAL A 97 -0.89 -3.65 6.69
CA VAL A 97 0.17 -4.22 5.88
C VAL A 97 0.22 -3.48 4.54
N LEU A 98 1.38 -2.87 4.26
CA LEU A 98 1.70 -2.33 2.95
C LEU A 98 2.60 -3.31 2.19
N GLY A 99 2.29 -3.59 0.93
CA GLY A 99 3.08 -4.51 0.11
C GLY A 99 2.93 -4.29 -1.38
N PHE A 100 3.86 -4.85 -2.16
CA PHE A 100 3.74 -4.88 -3.61
C PHE A 100 2.77 -5.98 -4.04
N GLN A 101 1.87 -5.64 -4.96
CA GLN A 101 0.93 -6.59 -5.53
C GLN A 101 1.56 -7.21 -6.77
N LEU A 102 2.12 -8.41 -6.59
CA LEU A 102 2.73 -9.16 -7.68
C LEU A 102 1.65 -9.82 -8.56
N SER A 103 1.94 -9.88 -9.85
CA SER A 103 1.29 -10.79 -10.80
C SER A 103 1.69 -12.26 -10.53
N PRO A 104 0.92 -13.24 -11.02
CA PRO A 104 1.29 -14.65 -10.93
C PRO A 104 2.67 -14.95 -11.53
N GLU A 105 3.03 -14.29 -12.63
CA GLU A 105 4.30 -14.45 -13.33
C GLU A 105 5.46 -13.90 -12.48
N GLU A 106 5.31 -12.70 -11.91
CA GLU A 106 6.32 -12.11 -11.02
C GLU A 106 6.48 -12.92 -9.74
N LEU A 107 5.38 -13.46 -9.18
CA LEU A 107 5.44 -14.33 -8.03
C LEU A 107 6.22 -15.62 -8.34
N THR A 108 6.00 -16.20 -9.52
CA THR A 108 6.73 -17.39 -9.98
C THR A 108 8.21 -17.07 -10.14
N TYR A 109 8.55 -16.00 -10.86
CA TYR A 109 9.92 -15.53 -11.01
C TYR A 109 10.63 -15.31 -9.67
N ASN A 110 9.97 -14.63 -8.72
CA ASN A 110 10.50 -14.37 -7.39
C ASN A 110 10.66 -15.62 -6.52
N ARG A 111 9.87 -16.68 -6.77
CA ARG A 111 10.01 -17.97 -6.07
C ARG A 111 11.17 -18.78 -6.64
N GLU A 112 11.35 -18.78 -7.95
CA GLU A 112 12.43 -19.48 -8.63
C GLU A 112 13.80 -18.81 -8.39
N SER A 113 13.83 -17.48 -8.31
CA SER A 113 15.05 -16.72 -8.09
C SER A 113 15.59 -16.78 -6.65
N LYS A 114 14.76 -17.16 -5.67
CA LYS A 114 15.15 -17.37 -4.25
C LYS A 114 16.01 -18.63 -4.00
N GLY A 115 16.28 -19.44 -5.03
CA GLY A 115 17.06 -20.67 -4.93
C GLY A 115 18.55 -20.59 -5.34
N ARG A 116 19.11 -19.40 -5.55
CA ARG A 116 20.54 -19.17 -5.86
C ARG A 116 21.16 -18.16 -4.90
#